data_AF-A0A420E4G0-F1
#
_entry.id   AF-A0A420E4G0-F1
#
_cell.length_a   1.000
_cell.length_b   1.000
_cell.length_c   1.000
_cell.angle_alpha   90.00
_cell.angle_beta   90.00
_cell.angle_gamma   90.00
#
_symmetry.space_group_name_H-M   'P 1'
#
loop_
_entity.id
_entity.type
_entity.pdbx_description
1 polymer ?
#
loop_
_entity_poly.entity_id
_entity_poly.type
_entity_poly.pdbx_seq_one_letter_code
_entity_poly.pdbx_strand_id
1 'polypeptide(L)'
;MTHQKMKNTLIIILAILTLFLIFYAQQKSSENKTLNNIFLEEKADLQQDLDEMIKDYTDVVVGKKRLADRLEIELTKMKSLRDSIKDLKSDNFNLIRKYRRRIATLERENKKLFIQIDSLNSANEALTQENVIANEILQQKDSVNENLAEKNKELEAKVAIGGIIKTSPVKAVAMKERSSGKLTSTSRSNRTDAFRINFDLLENPITSAGEKRVYIQITDENKNVIAPKGKFSLKTGVKIQYTDSLEVNYDNNRLSLVSLVLVNRDDIKKGTYVISAFVDGVYSGNTKIKLK
;
A
#
# COMPACT_ATOMS: atom_id res chain seq x y z
N MET A 1 54.99 50.33 -99.27
CA MET A 1 55.61 49.46 -98.24
C MET A 1 55.02 49.62 -96.82
N THR A 2 54.18 50.63 -96.55
CA THR A 2 53.62 50.92 -95.22
C THR A 2 52.38 50.07 -94.85
N HIS A 3 51.54 49.69 -95.82
CA HIS A 3 50.33 48.90 -95.57
C HIS A 3 50.58 47.44 -95.17
N GLN A 4 51.62 46.81 -95.73
CA GLN A 4 51.99 45.43 -95.41
C GLN A 4 52.52 45.29 -93.96
N LYS A 5 53.33 46.26 -93.51
CA LYS A 5 53.89 46.28 -92.15
C LYS A 5 52.82 46.47 -91.08
N MET A 6 51.80 47.30 -91.34
CA MET A 6 50.65 47.49 -90.45
C MET A 6 49.75 46.24 -90.34
N LYS A 7 49.50 45.53 -91.45
CA LYS A 7 48.76 44.25 -91.40
C LYS A 7 49.50 43.20 -90.58
N ASN A 8 50.82 43.06 -90.74
CA ASN A 8 51.60 42.07 -90.00
C ASN A 8 51.66 42.37 -88.50
N THR A 9 51.76 43.64 -88.09
CA THR A 9 51.71 44.03 -86.67
C THR A 9 50.34 43.78 -86.05
N LEU A 10 49.25 44.05 -86.79
CA LEU A 10 47.89 43.78 -86.33
C LEU A 10 47.62 42.27 -86.15
N ILE A 11 48.14 41.43 -87.06
CA ILE A 11 48.06 39.96 -86.96
C ILE A 11 48.84 39.44 -85.74
N ILE A 12 50.03 39.98 -85.47
CA ILE A 12 50.84 39.58 -84.30
C ILE A 12 50.13 39.97 -83.00
N ILE A 13 49.58 41.17 -82.90
CA ILE A 13 48.82 41.62 -81.72
C ILE A 13 47.57 40.75 -81.53
N LEU A 14 46.86 40.41 -82.60
CA LEU A 14 45.69 39.56 -82.55
C LEU A 14 46.04 38.13 -82.09
N ALA A 15 47.18 37.59 -82.54
CA ALA A 15 47.67 36.27 -82.11
C ALA A 15 48.09 36.24 -80.63
N ILE A 16 48.67 37.33 -80.12
CA ILE A 16 49.00 37.45 -78.69
C ILE A 16 47.72 37.57 -77.85
N LEU A 17 46.73 38.33 -78.32
CA LEU A 17 45.44 38.47 -77.64
C LEU A 17 44.67 37.15 -77.57
N THR A 18 44.67 36.35 -78.64
CA THR A 18 44.03 35.02 -78.65
C THR A 18 44.75 34.03 -77.75
N LEU A 19 46.09 34.03 -77.73
CA LEU A 19 46.88 33.21 -76.79
C LEU A 19 46.62 33.60 -75.33
N PHE A 20 46.50 34.90 -75.03
CA PHE A 20 46.13 35.38 -73.70
C PHE A 20 44.72 34.93 -73.30
N LEU A 21 43.74 35.02 -74.21
CA LEU A 21 42.38 34.53 -73.96
C LEU A 21 42.32 33.01 -73.75
N ILE A 22 43.10 32.23 -74.51
CA ILE A 22 43.19 30.78 -74.34
C ILE A 22 43.85 30.43 -73.01
N PHE A 23 44.94 31.10 -72.64
CA PHE A 23 45.63 30.90 -71.36
C PHE A 23 44.71 31.27 -70.18
N TYR A 24 44.04 32.43 -70.25
CA TYR A 24 43.07 32.87 -69.25
C TYR A 24 41.87 31.93 -69.16
N ALA A 25 41.38 31.42 -70.29
CA ALA A 25 40.31 30.42 -70.32
C ALA A 25 40.76 29.07 -69.73
N GLN A 26 41.99 28.64 -69.97
CA GLN A 26 42.55 27.41 -69.38
C GLN A 26 42.77 27.55 -67.87
N GLN A 27 43.31 28.68 -67.41
CA GLN A 27 43.49 28.96 -65.98
C GLN A 27 42.14 29.01 -65.26
N LYS A 28 41.16 29.71 -65.84
CA LYS A 28 39.79 29.77 -65.31
C LYS A 28 39.05 28.43 -65.39
N SER A 29 39.32 27.61 -66.40
CA SER A 29 38.81 26.23 -66.50
C SER A 29 39.43 25.33 -65.42
N SER A 30 40.71 25.50 -65.10
CA SER A 30 41.39 24.78 -64.02
C SER A 30 40.87 25.17 -62.63
N GLU A 31 40.68 26.47 -62.38
CA GLU A 31 40.03 26.96 -61.16
C GLU A 31 38.58 26.44 -61.04
N ASN A 32 37.78 26.49 -62.11
CA ASN A 32 36.43 25.94 -62.08
C ASN A 32 36.39 24.42 -61.83
N LYS A 33 37.35 23.66 -62.37
CA LYS A 33 37.47 22.21 -62.12
C LYS A 33 37.84 21.90 -60.66
N THR A 34 38.78 22.66 -60.08
CA THR A 34 39.16 22.49 -58.68
C THR A 34 38.03 22.87 -57.72
N LEU A 35 37.33 23.99 -57.96
CA LEU A 35 36.10 24.34 -57.25
C LEU A 35 35.03 23.25 -57.37
N ASN A 36 34.77 22.74 -58.58
CA ASN A 36 33.77 21.69 -58.79
C ASN A 36 34.13 20.38 -58.07
N ASN A 37 35.41 20.02 -57.98
CA ASN A 37 35.86 18.86 -57.23
C ASN A 37 35.65 19.06 -55.71
N ILE A 38 36.02 20.23 -55.17
CA ILE A 38 35.78 20.58 -53.76
C ILE A 38 34.28 20.53 -53.44
N PHE A 39 33.43 21.01 -54.34
CA PHE A 39 31.97 20.91 -54.18
C PHE A 39 31.47 19.47 -54.11
N LEU A 40 31.99 18.60 -54.98
CA LEU A 40 31.60 17.18 -55.01
C LEU A 40 32.07 16.45 -53.74
N GLU A 41 33.25 16.78 -53.24
CA GLU A 41 33.79 16.27 -51.98
C GLU A 41 32.97 16.73 -50.78
N GLU A 42 32.73 18.04 -50.62
CA GLU A 42 31.88 18.57 -49.53
C GLU A 42 30.45 18.02 -49.59
N LYS A 43 29.92 17.78 -50.78
CA LYS A 43 28.60 17.16 -50.96
C LYS A 43 28.62 15.69 -50.51
N ALA A 44 29.64 14.93 -50.87
CA ALA A 44 29.78 13.53 -50.47
C ALA A 44 29.93 13.40 -48.95
N ASP A 45 30.74 14.25 -48.33
CA ASP A 45 30.92 14.29 -46.87
C ASP A 45 29.60 14.57 -46.15
N LEU A 46 28.84 15.59 -46.59
CA LEU A 46 27.54 15.90 -45.98
C LEU A 46 26.51 14.78 -46.17
N GLN A 47 26.58 14.02 -47.25
CA GLN A 47 25.72 12.85 -47.45
C GLN A 47 26.11 11.72 -46.50
N GLN A 48 27.41 11.47 -46.34
CA GLN A 48 27.93 10.45 -45.44
C GLN A 48 27.58 10.76 -43.98
N ASP A 49 27.81 11.99 -43.52
CA ASP A 49 27.47 12.42 -42.15
C ASP A 49 25.98 12.22 -41.86
N LEU A 50 25.12 12.52 -42.84
CA LEU A 50 23.67 12.38 -42.68
C LEU A 50 23.22 10.91 -42.73
N ASP A 51 23.83 10.08 -43.57
CA ASP A 51 23.53 8.65 -43.66
C ASP A 51 23.95 7.92 -42.37
N GLU A 52 25.08 8.30 -41.77
CA GLU A 52 25.52 7.81 -40.45
C GLU A 52 24.52 8.23 -39.36
N MET A 53 24.12 9.51 -39.34
CA MET A 53 23.10 9.98 -38.40
C MET A 53 21.76 9.27 -38.57
N ILE A 54 21.30 9.03 -39.80
CA ILE A 54 20.04 8.31 -40.08
C ILE A 54 20.13 6.88 -39.55
N LYS A 55 21.29 6.22 -39.69
CA LYS A 55 21.52 4.86 -39.20
C LYS A 55 21.43 4.81 -37.67
N ASP A 56 22.21 5.64 -36.98
CA ASP A 56 22.23 5.70 -35.51
C ASP A 56 20.83 5.98 -34.94
N TYR A 57 20.09 6.87 -35.62
CA TYR A 57 18.73 7.21 -35.22
C TYR A 57 17.76 6.04 -35.43
N THR A 58 17.88 5.31 -36.54
CA THR A 58 17.05 4.14 -36.84
C THR A 58 17.25 3.04 -35.80
N ASP A 59 18.49 2.79 -35.39
CA ASP A 59 18.81 1.77 -34.38
C ASP A 59 18.16 2.10 -33.02
N VAL A 60 18.13 3.37 -32.62
CA VAL A 60 17.48 3.81 -31.39
C VAL A 60 15.95 3.75 -31.46
N VAL A 61 15.34 4.07 -32.62
CA VAL A 61 13.89 3.96 -32.83
C VAL A 61 13.43 2.51 -32.70
N VAL A 62 14.15 1.58 -33.33
CA VAL A 62 13.81 0.15 -33.32
C VAL A 62 13.88 -0.42 -31.89
N GLY A 63 14.83 0.04 -31.08
CA GLY A 63 14.95 -0.37 -29.69
C GLY A 63 13.88 0.20 -28.75
N LYS A 64 13.22 1.32 -29.09
CA LYS A 64 12.40 2.09 -28.12
C LYS A 64 11.01 2.43 -28.68
N LYS A 65 10.11 1.42 -28.73
CA LYS A 65 8.72 1.50 -29.22
C LYS A 65 7.87 2.68 -28.69
N ARG A 66 8.13 3.19 -27.48
CA ARG A 66 7.32 4.26 -26.85
C ARG A 66 7.65 5.68 -27.34
N LEU A 67 8.78 5.87 -28.02
CA LEU A 67 9.19 7.16 -28.60
C LEU A 67 9.11 7.18 -30.14
N ALA A 68 8.56 6.11 -30.73
CA ALA A 68 8.60 5.86 -32.18
C ALA A 68 8.03 7.03 -32.99
N ASP A 69 6.85 7.54 -32.65
CA ASP A 69 6.14 8.53 -33.47
C ASP A 69 6.92 9.84 -33.64
N ARG A 70 7.54 10.37 -32.56
CA ARG A 70 8.32 11.61 -32.64
C ARG A 70 9.65 11.39 -33.34
N LEU A 71 10.27 10.24 -33.12
CA LEU A 71 11.55 9.90 -33.77
C LEU A 71 11.34 9.64 -35.27
N GLU A 72 10.24 9.00 -35.68
CA GLU A 72 9.93 8.69 -37.08
C GLU A 72 9.72 9.95 -37.93
N ILE A 73 9.13 11.01 -37.36
CA ILE A 73 9.00 12.32 -38.01
C ILE A 73 10.36 12.95 -38.28
N GLU A 74 11.29 12.92 -37.31
CA GLU A 74 12.65 13.46 -37.49
C GLU A 74 13.46 12.64 -38.48
N LEU A 75 13.28 11.31 -38.48
CA LEU A 75 13.90 10.39 -39.44
C LEU A 75 13.47 10.71 -40.88
N THR A 76 12.19 11.05 -41.07
CA THR A 76 11.64 11.49 -42.37
C THR A 76 12.24 12.83 -42.81
N LYS A 77 12.44 13.79 -41.89
CA LYS A 77 13.08 15.08 -42.18
C LYS A 77 14.56 14.94 -42.54
N MET A 78 15.28 14.03 -41.88
CA MET A 78 16.68 13.75 -42.22
C MET A 78 16.78 13.11 -43.60
N LYS A 79 15.92 12.13 -43.92
CA LYS A 79 15.87 11.53 -45.27
C LYS A 79 15.59 12.57 -46.36
N SER A 80 14.64 13.49 -46.15
CA SER A 80 14.33 14.53 -47.14
C SER A 80 15.47 15.56 -47.30
N LEU A 81 16.20 15.87 -46.23
CA LEU A 81 17.40 16.70 -46.28
C LEU A 81 18.53 16.00 -47.06
N ARG A 82 18.69 14.68 -46.91
CA ARG A 82 19.65 13.86 -47.68
C ARG A 82 19.35 13.90 -49.17
N ASP A 83 18.08 13.75 -49.54
CA ASP A 83 17.62 13.83 -50.92
C ASP A 83 17.86 15.24 -51.51
N SER A 84 17.61 16.29 -50.72
CA SER A 84 17.86 17.68 -51.13
C SER A 84 19.35 17.98 -51.38
N ILE A 85 20.25 17.35 -50.61
CA ILE A 85 21.71 17.45 -50.82
C ILE A 85 22.12 16.64 -52.06
N LYS A 86 21.52 15.46 -52.28
CA LYS A 86 21.77 14.62 -53.47
C LYS A 86 21.47 15.34 -54.78
N ASP A 87 20.39 16.12 -54.82
CA ASP A 87 19.97 16.83 -56.01
C ASP A 87 20.68 18.19 -56.22
N LEU A 88 21.60 18.56 -55.33
CA LEU A 88 22.32 19.84 -55.41
C LEU A 88 23.28 19.87 -56.61
N LYS A 89 23.22 20.96 -57.38
CA LYS A 89 24.10 21.27 -58.51
C LYS A 89 25.26 22.18 -58.09
N SER A 90 26.38 22.08 -58.80
CA SER A 90 27.67 22.72 -58.44
C SER A 90 27.73 24.25 -58.58
N ASP A 91 26.66 24.87 -59.06
CA ASP A 91 26.46 26.31 -59.13
C ASP A 91 26.03 26.95 -57.80
N ASN A 92 25.70 26.14 -56.77
CA ASN A 92 25.05 26.59 -55.54
C ASN A 92 25.89 26.39 -54.24
N PHE A 93 27.13 26.86 -54.22
CA PHE A 93 28.02 26.78 -53.03
C PHE A 93 27.42 27.36 -51.73
N ASN A 94 26.59 28.40 -51.82
CA ASN A 94 25.92 28.99 -50.66
C ASN A 94 24.96 28.01 -49.96
N LEU A 95 24.35 27.08 -50.71
CA LEU A 95 23.46 26.07 -50.15
C LEU A 95 24.22 24.98 -49.39
N ILE A 96 25.42 24.57 -49.84
CA ILE A 96 26.29 23.65 -49.10
C ILE A 96 26.58 24.20 -47.70
N ARG A 97 26.99 25.48 -47.61
CA ARG A 97 27.29 26.11 -46.31
C ARG A 97 26.05 26.18 -45.41
N LYS A 98 24.87 26.38 -45.99
CA LYS A 98 23.59 26.40 -45.24
C LYS A 98 23.24 25.00 -44.73
N TYR A 99 23.39 23.96 -45.55
CA TYR A 99 23.14 22.58 -45.15
C TYR A 99 24.12 22.10 -44.09
N ARG A 100 25.41 22.41 -44.22
CA ARG A 100 26.41 22.11 -43.18
C ARG A 100 26.03 22.69 -41.81
N ARG A 101 25.58 23.95 -41.77
CA ARG A 101 25.07 24.56 -40.52
C ARG A 101 23.82 23.86 -40.00
N ARG A 102 22.94 23.39 -40.89
CA ARG A 102 21.72 22.68 -40.52
C ARG A 102 22.05 21.31 -39.93
N ILE A 103 22.96 20.55 -40.55
CA ILE A 103 23.45 19.25 -40.07
C ILE A 103 24.12 19.40 -38.71
N ALA A 104 25.03 20.36 -38.55
CA ALA A 104 25.67 20.64 -37.26
C ALA A 104 24.68 21.09 -36.15
N THR A 105 23.49 21.58 -36.52
CA THR A 105 22.42 21.88 -35.55
C THR A 105 21.64 20.62 -35.20
N LEU A 106 21.28 19.81 -36.20
CA LEU A 106 20.63 18.51 -36.02
C LEU A 106 21.49 17.57 -35.17
N GLU A 107 22.81 17.53 -35.36
CA GLU A 107 23.74 16.74 -34.53
C GLU A 107 23.66 17.12 -33.05
N ARG A 108 23.67 18.42 -32.76
CA ARG A 108 23.59 18.91 -31.37
C ARG A 108 22.24 18.60 -30.74
N GLU A 109 21.15 18.75 -31.51
CA GLU A 109 19.80 18.44 -31.05
C GLU A 109 19.64 16.93 -30.80
N ASN A 110 20.11 16.08 -31.72
CA ASN A 110 20.07 14.62 -31.59
C ASN A 110 20.88 14.12 -30.41
N LYS A 111 22.11 14.65 -30.22
CA LYS A 111 22.92 14.32 -29.04
C LYS A 111 22.19 14.64 -27.74
N LYS A 112 21.52 15.79 -27.66
CA LYS A 112 20.71 16.16 -26.49
C LYS A 112 19.52 15.22 -26.29
N LEU A 113 18.84 14.85 -27.37
CA LEU A 113 17.73 13.90 -27.32
C LEU A 113 18.19 12.51 -26.83
N PHE A 114 19.31 11.98 -27.32
CA PHE A 114 19.82 10.68 -26.88
C PHE A 114 20.16 10.69 -25.38
N ILE A 115 20.84 11.74 -24.88
CA ILE A 115 21.12 11.89 -23.45
C ILE A 115 19.82 11.89 -22.62
N GLN A 116 18.78 12.58 -23.09
CA GLN A 116 17.48 12.61 -22.41
C GLN A 116 16.80 11.24 -22.43
N ILE A 117 16.81 10.54 -23.56
CA ILE A 117 16.20 9.22 -23.67
C ILE A 117 16.91 8.23 -22.75
N ASP A 118 18.25 8.26 -22.70
CA ASP A 118 19.00 7.35 -21.83
C ASP A 118 18.73 7.67 -20.35
N SER A 119 18.71 8.95 -19.97
CA SER A 119 18.33 9.36 -18.61
C SER A 119 16.91 8.91 -18.24
N LEU A 120 15.94 9.07 -19.15
CA LEU A 120 14.56 8.66 -18.91
C LEU A 120 14.42 7.13 -18.83
N ASN A 121 15.18 6.39 -19.62
CA ASN A 121 15.19 4.93 -19.57
C ASN A 121 15.78 4.43 -18.25
N SER A 122 16.94 4.95 -17.83
CA SER A 122 17.54 4.59 -16.54
C SER A 122 16.62 4.93 -15.38
N ALA A 123 15.95 6.09 -15.42
CA ALA A 123 14.96 6.46 -14.41
C ALA A 123 13.74 5.51 -14.41
N ASN A 124 13.25 5.13 -15.59
CA ASN A 124 12.10 4.23 -15.70
C ASN A 124 12.45 2.80 -15.25
N GLU A 125 13.65 2.30 -15.55
CA GLU A 125 14.15 1.02 -15.04
C GLU A 125 14.25 1.02 -13.51
N ALA A 126 14.84 2.06 -12.93
CA ALA A 126 14.94 2.22 -11.48
C ALA A 126 13.54 2.28 -10.82
N LEU A 127 12.62 3.08 -11.39
CA LEU A 127 11.24 3.18 -10.90
C LEU A 127 10.49 1.85 -11.02
N THR A 128 10.73 1.08 -12.07
CA THR A 128 10.10 -0.24 -12.26
C THR A 128 10.61 -1.23 -11.21
N GLN A 129 11.92 -1.24 -10.94
CA GLN A 129 12.52 -2.06 -9.90
C GLN A 129 12.00 -1.67 -8.51
N GLU A 130 11.94 -0.38 -8.20
CA GLU A 130 11.39 0.13 -6.94
C GLU A 130 9.92 -0.26 -6.78
N ASN A 131 9.12 -0.20 -7.86
CA ASN A 131 7.72 -0.60 -7.84
C ASN A 131 7.56 -2.11 -7.54
N VAL A 132 8.39 -2.97 -8.16
CA VAL A 132 8.40 -4.42 -7.88
C VAL A 132 8.72 -4.68 -6.41
N ILE A 133 9.79 -4.07 -5.89
CA ILE A 133 10.20 -4.22 -4.48
C ILE A 133 9.10 -3.71 -3.54
N ALA A 134 8.49 -2.55 -3.84
CA ALA A 134 7.41 -2.00 -3.04
C ALA A 134 6.20 -2.93 -3.00
N ASN A 135 5.81 -3.53 -4.13
CA ASN A 135 4.70 -4.48 -4.19
C ASN A 135 5.01 -5.77 -3.42
N GLU A 136 6.24 -6.30 -3.50
CA GLU A 136 6.66 -7.47 -2.73
C GLU A 136 6.60 -7.19 -1.22
N ILE A 137 7.11 -6.03 -0.79
CA ILE A 137 7.05 -5.60 0.61
C ILE A 137 5.59 -5.46 1.06
N LEU A 138 4.73 -4.84 0.25
CA LEU A 138 3.30 -4.70 0.56
C LEU A 138 2.63 -6.06 0.75
N GLN A 139 2.82 -6.99 -0.19
CA GLN A 139 2.27 -8.34 -0.08
C GLN A 139 2.76 -9.08 1.18
N GLN A 140 4.05 -8.94 1.52
CA GLN A 140 4.59 -9.51 2.74
C GLN A 140 3.95 -8.90 3.99
N LYS A 141 3.77 -7.57 4.02
CA LYS A 141 3.14 -6.85 5.14
C LYS A 141 1.66 -7.23 5.29
N ASP A 142 0.92 -7.36 4.19
CA ASP A 142 -0.47 -7.76 4.21
C ASP A 142 -0.62 -9.17 4.77
N SER A 143 0.20 -10.13 4.31
CA SER A 143 0.18 -11.49 4.85
C SER A 143 0.53 -11.54 6.34
N VAL A 144 1.51 -10.75 6.80
CA VAL A 144 1.83 -10.65 8.24
C VAL A 144 0.67 -10.06 9.02
N ASN A 145 0.03 -9.00 8.51
CA ASN A 145 -1.11 -8.36 9.16
C ASN A 145 -2.31 -9.31 9.26
N GLU A 146 -2.61 -10.08 8.22
CA GLU A 146 -3.67 -11.10 8.25
C GLU A 146 -3.39 -12.16 9.31
N ASN A 147 -2.17 -12.70 9.33
CA ASN A 147 -1.76 -13.68 10.33
C ASN A 147 -1.83 -13.12 11.77
N LEU A 148 -1.38 -11.88 11.98
CA LEU A 148 -1.47 -11.22 13.28
C LEU A 148 -2.93 -10.98 13.69
N ALA A 149 -3.80 -10.60 12.75
CA ALA A 149 -5.22 -10.42 13.01
C ALA A 149 -5.90 -11.73 13.40
N GLU A 150 -5.60 -12.83 12.71
CA GLU A 150 -6.08 -14.16 13.09
C GLU A 150 -5.57 -14.58 14.46
N LYS A 151 -4.27 -14.36 14.73
CA LYS A 151 -3.68 -14.70 16.03
C LYS A 151 -4.29 -13.87 17.16
N ASN A 152 -4.53 -12.59 16.93
CA ASN A 152 -5.21 -11.73 17.90
C ASN A 152 -6.63 -12.22 18.18
N LYS A 153 -7.41 -12.59 17.15
CA LYS A 153 -8.75 -13.18 17.34
C LYS A 153 -8.70 -14.48 18.15
N GLU A 154 -7.74 -15.35 17.87
CA GLU A 154 -7.54 -16.60 18.62
C GLU A 154 -7.19 -16.32 20.10
N LEU A 155 -6.29 -15.38 20.34
CA LEU A 155 -5.88 -14.95 21.68
C LEU A 155 -7.04 -14.28 22.43
N GLU A 156 -7.80 -13.40 21.78
CA GLU A 156 -8.99 -12.77 22.35
C GLU A 156 -10.03 -13.82 22.77
N ALA A 157 -10.28 -14.83 21.93
CA ALA A 157 -11.19 -15.93 22.27
C ALA A 157 -10.68 -16.74 23.48
N LYS A 158 -9.38 -17.03 23.52
CA LYS A 158 -8.75 -17.73 24.66
C LYS A 158 -8.80 -16.91 25.94
N VAL A 159 -8.54 -15.61 25.87
CA VAL A 159 -8.63 -14.69 27.02
C VAL A 159 -10.07 -14.54 27.48
N ALA A 160 -11.05 -14.48 26.58
CA ALA A 160 -12.47 -14.41 26.93
C ALA A 160 -12.94 -15.64 27.72
N ILE A 161 -12.46 -16.83 27.36
CA ILE A 161 -12.75 -18.08 28.08
C ILE A 161 -11.94 -18.17 29.38
N GLY A 162 -10.64 -17.88 29.31
CA GLY A 162 -9.71 -17.97 30.44
C GLY A 162 -9.95 -16.92 31.53
N GLY A 163 -10.45 -15.74 31.16
CA GLY A 163 -10.76 -14.64 32.08
C GLY A 163 -12.05 -14.82 32.89
N ILE A 164 -12.81 -15.90 32.65
CA ILE A 164 -13.99 -16.22 33.46
C ILE A 164 -13.55 -16.59 34.89
N ILE A 165 -14.00 -15.81 35.87
CA ILE A 165 -13.73 -16.08 37.28
C ILE A 165 -14.57 -17.29 37.71
N LYS A 166 -13.88 -18.39 38.02
CA LYS A 166 -14.49 -19.60 38.58
C LYS A 166 -14.76 -19.42 40.06
N THR A 167 -15.76 -20.12 40.57
CA THR A 167 -16.07 -20.13 42.00
C THR A 167 -15.78 -21.50 42.62
N SER A 168 -15.47 -21.54 43.90
CA SER A 168 -15.58 -22.77 44.68
C SER A 168 -17.03 -23.27 44.66
N PRO A 169 -17.31 -24.57 44.91
CA PRO A 169 -18.67 -25.06 45.02
C PRO A 169 -19.53 -24.19 45.95
N VAL A 170 -20.65 -23.67 45.43
CA VAL A 170 -21.55 -22.81 46.20
C VAL A 170 -22.16 -23.62 47.34
N LYS A 171 -22.06 -23.12 48.57
CA LYS A 171 -22.68 -23.73 49.75
C LYS A 171 -23.82 -22.86 50.21
N ALA A 172 -25.02 -23.44 50.35
CA ALA A 172 -26.18 -22.72 50.82
C ALA A 172 -26.81 -23.44 52.01
N VAL A 173 -27.25 -22.67 53.01
CA VAL A 173 -27.95 -23.17 54.20
C VAL A 173 -29.16 -22.29 54.46
N ALA A 174 -30.33 -22.90 54.62
CA ALA A 174 -31.53 -22.21 55.06
C ALA A 174 -31.42 -21.93 56.57
N MET A 175 -31.75 -20.71 56.95
CA MET A 175 -31.59 -20.17 58.29
C MET A 175 -32.95 -19.74 58.83
N LYS A 176 -33.16 -20.00 60.12
CA LYS A 176 -34.28 -19.49 60.91
C LYS A 176 -33.77 -18.52 61.96
N GLU A 177 -34.51 -17.44 62.18
CA GLU A 177 -34.32 -16.52 63.26
C GLU A 177 -34.98 -17.05 64.54
N ARG A 178 -34.21 -17.12 65.62
CA ARG A 178 -34.72 -17.43 66.97
C ARG A 178 -35.33 -16.17 67.58
N SER A 179 -36.15 -16.34 68.63
CA SER A 179 -36.64 -15.20 69.43
C SER A 179 -35.52 -14.31 69.99
N SER A 180 -34.30 -14.84 70.12
CA SER A 180 -33.10 -14.09 70.51
C SER A 180 -32.42 -13.32 69.37
N GLY A 181 -33.00 -13.26 68.17
CA GLY A 181 -32.40 -12.67 66.95
C GLY A 181 -31.28 -13.51 66.31
N LYS A 182 -30.89 -14.65 66.92
CA LYS A 182 -29.83 -15.50 66.40
C LYS A 182 -30.31 -16.37 65.24
N LEU A 183 -29.60 -16.31 64.11
CA LEU A 183 -29.82 -17.20 62.97
C LEU A 183 -29.25 -18.60 63.21
N THR A 184 -30.08 -19.62 63.06
CA THR A 184 -29.72 -21.05 63.19
C THR A 184 -30.18 -21.84 61.96
N SER A 185 -29.48 -22.90 61.58
CA SER A 185 -29.87 -23.69 60.39
C SER A 185 -31.23 -24.38 60.58
N THR A 186 -31.96 -24.52 59.48
CA THR A 186 -33.23 -25.26 59.41
C THR A 186 -33.33 -25.99 58.07
N SER A 187 -34.07 -27.09 58.05
CA SER A 187 -34.45 -27.77 56.80
C SER A 187 -35.95 -27.63 56.52
N ARG A 188 -36.71 -26.93 57.36
CA ARG A 188 -38.16 -26.78 57.24
C ARG A 188 -38.51 -25.52 56.46
N SER A 189 -39.33 -25.64 55.41
CA SER A 189 -39.70 -24.51 54.55
C SER A 189 -40.38 -23.40 55.35
N ASN A 190 -41.38 -23.76 56.16
CA ASN A 190 -42.17 -22.85 56.99
C ASN A 190 -41.41 -22.16 58.15
N ARG A 191 -40.12 -22.47 58.33
CA ARG A 191 -39.27 -21.80 59.32
C ARG A 191 -38.09 -21.07 58.68
N THR A 192 -38.03 -20.97 57.36
CA THR A 192 -36.89 -20.37 56.66
C THR A 192 -37.08 -18.86 56.55
N ASP A 193 -36.24 -18.11 57.27
CA ASP A 193 -36.21 -16.64 57.24
C ASP A 193 -35.12 -16.09 56.32
N ALA A 194 -34.09 -16.88 56.07
CA ALA A 194 -32.98 -16.46 55.25
C ALA A 194 -32.25 -17.63 54.59
N PHE A 195 -31.52 -17.35 53.52
CA PHE A 195 -30.51 -18.24 52.95
C PHE A 195 -29.13 -17.65 53.20
N ARG A 196 -28.26 -18.39 53.88
CA ARG A 196 -26.84 -18.07 53.99
C ARG A 196 -26.09 -18.80 52.87
N ILE A 197 -25.40 -18.05 52.04
CA ILE A 197 -24.71 -18.55 50.85
C ILE A 197 -23.23 -18.19 50.98
N ASN A 198 -22.36 -19.20 50.89
CA ASN A 198 -20.91 -19.04 51.01
C ASN A 198 -20.22 -19.68 49.80
N PHE A 199 -19.28 -18.95 49.20
CA PHE A 199 -18.41 -19.44 48.14
C PHE A 199 -17.22 -18.51 47.99
N ASP A 200 -16.17 -19.00 47.34
CA ASP A 200 -14.99 -18.21 47.04
C ASP A 200 -14.92 -17.92 45.55
N LEU A 201 -14.52 -16.71 45.18
CA LEU A 201 -13.92 -16.45 43.88
C LEU A 201 -12.53 -17.10 43.88
N LEU A 202 -12.27 -17.98 42.92
CA LEU A 202 -10.97 -18.64 42.80
C LEU A 202 -9.96 -17.70 42.16
N GLU A 203 -8.66 -17.96 42.38
CA GLU A 203 -7.57 -17.24 41.73
C GLU A 203 -7.66 -17.34 40.20
N ASN A 204 -7.47 -16.22 39.51
CA ASN A 204 -7.45 -16.18 38.06
C ASN A 204 -6.52 -15.05 37.57
N PRO A 205 -5.31 -15.36 37.09
CA PRO A 205 -4.36 -14.33 36.62
C PRO A 205 -4.72 -13.72 35.25
N ILE A 206 -5.68 -14.30 34.51
CA ILE A 206 -6.06 -13.86 33.15
C ILE A 206 -7.09 -12.72 33.20
N THR A 207 -7.91 -12.66 34.24
CA THR A 207 -8.94 -11.63 34.38
C THR A 207 -8.34 -10.31 34.85
N SER A 208 -9.03 -9.18 34.64
CA SER A 208 -8.58 -7.90 35.18
C SER A 208 -8.88 -7.78 36.67
N ALA A 209 -7.91 -7.26 37.44
CA ALA A 209 -8.12 -6.86 38.83
C ALA A 209 -9.13 -5.70 38.93
N GLY A 210 -9.75 -5.54 40.10
CA GLY A 210 -10.60 -4.40 40.45
C GLY A 210 -11.99 -4.80 40.92
N GLU A 211 -12.91 -3.84 40.86
CA GLU A 211 -14.30 -4.04 41.29
C GLU A 211 -15.04 -5.04 40.38
N LYS A 212 -15.62 -6.06 41.01
CA LYS A 212 -16.42 -7.12 40.38
C LYS A 212 -17.81 -7.13 41.00
N ARG A 213 -18.82 -7.36 40.17
CA ARG A 213 -20.21 -7.50 40.64
C ARG A 213 -20.63 -8.95 40.64
N VAL A 214 -21.01 -9.43 41.81
CA VAL A 214 -21.47 -10.79 42.03
C VAL A 214 -22.96 -10.78 42.26
N TYR A 215 -23.71 -11.48 41.42
CA TYR A 215 -25.15 -11.63 41.53
C TYR A 215 -25.50 -13.03 41.99
N ILE A 216 -26.47 -13.11 42.89
CA ILE A 216 -27.01 -14.36 43.41
C ILE A 216 -28.47 -14.45 43.01
N GLN A 217 -28.85 -15.58 42.44
CA GLN A 217 -30.22 -15.87 42.06
C GLN A 217 -30.67 -17.13 42.79
N ILE A 218 -31.79 -17.03 43.51
CA ILE A 218 -32.44 -18.18 44.15
C ILE A 218 -33.74 -18.45 43.41
N THR A 219 -33.89 -19.66 42.86
CA THR A 219 -35.13 -20.09 42.18
C THR A 219 -35.78 -21.27 42.88
N ASP A 220 -37.11 -21.32 42.91
CA ASP A 220 -37.89 -22.49 43.35
C ASP A 220 -37.92 -23.62 42.30
N GLU A 221 -38.63 -24.72 42.60
CA GLU A 221 -38.81 -25.86 41.68
C GLU A 221 -39.54 -25.48 40.38
N ASN A 222 -40.32 -24.41 40.40
CA ASN A 222 -41.06 -23.88 39.26
C ASN A 222 -40.25 -22.82 38.48
N LYS A 223 -38.98 -22.61 38.84
CA LYS A 223 -38.06 -21.61 38.26
C LYS A 223 -38.47 -20.15 38.52
N ASN A 224 -39.31 -19.88 39.52
CA ASN A 224 -39.60 -18.53 39.98
C ASN A 224 -38.45 -18.02 40.86
N VAL A 225 -38.02 -16.77 40.65
CA VAL A 225 -37.00 -16.13 41.49
C VAL A 225 -37.62 -15.70 42.81
N ILE A 226 -37.02 -16.12 43.91
CA ILE A 226 -37.44 -15.77 45.27
C ILE A 226 -36.84 -14.42 45.65
N ALA A 227 -37.65 -13.58 46.30
CA ALA A 227 -37.27 -12.26 46.80
C ALA A 227 -36.46 -11.44 45.76
N PRO A 228 -37.01 -11.22 44.54
CA PRO A 228 -36.28 -10.51 43.50
C PRO A 228 -36.01 -9.06 43.91
N LYS A 229 -34.74 -8.64 43.87
CA LYS A 229 -34.32 -7.26 44.15
C LYS A 229 -34.17 -6.41 42.90
N GLY A 230 -33.88 -7.02 41.76
CA GLY A 230 -33.67 -6.31 40.51
C GLY A 230 -33.36 -7.24 39.34
N LYS A 231 -32.94 -6.64 38.22
CA LYS A 231 -32.51 -7.36 37.02
C LYS A 231 -31.10 -6.94 36.63
N PHE A 232 -30.32 -7.87 36.10
CA PHE A 232 -29.03 -7.60 35.46
C PHE A 232 -28.96 -8.30 34.11
N SER A 233 -28.08 -7.81 33.23
CA SER A 233 -27.82 -8.42 31.94
C SER A 233 -26.68 -9.42 32.06
N LEU A 234 -26.90 -10.64 31.56
CA LEU A 234 -25.82 -11.58 31.31
C LEU A 234 -24.93 -11.07 30.16
N LYS A 235 -23.71 -11.58 30.05
CA LYS A 235 -22.85 -11.29 28.87
C LYS A 235 -23.48 -11.71 27.54
N THR A 236 -24.43 -12.64 27.56
CA THR A 236 -25.23 -13.04 26.39
C THR A 236 -26.32 -12.03 26.00
N GLY A 237 -26.51 -10.96 26.79
CA GLY A 237 -27.56 -9.96 26.58
C GLY A 237 -28.91 -10.30 27.23
N VAL A 238 -29.08 -11.53 27.73
CA VAL A 238 -30.31 -11.96 28.40
C VAL A 238 -30.42 -11.29 29.77
N LYS A 239 -31.56 -10.64 30.04
CA LYS A 239 -31.85 -10.04 31.35
C LYS A 239 -32.44 -11.07 32.30
N ILE A 240 -31.82 -11.24 33.46
CA ILE A 240 -32.29 -12.14 34.51
C ILE A 240 -32.48 -11.39 35.83
N GLN A 241 -33.42 -11.87 36.65
CA GLN A 241 -33.63 -11.32 37.99
C GLN A 241 -32.61 -11.88 38.97
N TYR A 242 -32.16 -11.05 39.91
CA TYR A 242 -31.31 -11.48 41.01
C TYR A 242 -32.02 -11.29 42.35
N THR A 243 -31.65 -12.13 43.30
CA THR A 243 -32.15 -12.12 44.68
C THR A 243 -31.21 -11.30 45.57
N ASP A 244 -29.90 -11.32 45.30
CA ASP A 244 -28.92 -10.48 45.99
C ASP A 244 -27.75 -10.10 45.08
N SER A 245 -27.05 -9.01 45.42
CA SER A 245 -25.88 -8.54 44.69
C SER A 245 -24.80 -8.03 45.63
N LEU A 246 -23.55 -8.37 45.36
CA LEU A 246 -22.36 -7.92 46.08
C LEU A 246 -21.41 -7.22 45.12
N GLU A 247 -20.79 -6.16 45.59
CA GLU A 247 -19.68 -5.48 44.92
C GLU A 247 -18.41 -5.77 45.71
N VAL A 248 -17.41 -6.35 45.03
CA VAL A 248 -16.22 -6.89 45.68
C VAL A 248 -14.99 -6.42 44.92
N ASN A 249 -13.93 -6.04 45.63
CA ASN A 249 -12.66 -5.72 45.01
C ASN A 249 -11.84 -7.01 44.89
N TYR A 250 -11.62 -7.48 43.66
CA TYR A 250 -10.94 -8.72 43.36
C TYR A 250 -9.54 -8.43 42.80
N ASP A 251 -8.52 -8.89 43.49
CA ASP A 251 -7.10 -8.66 43.22
C ASP A 251 -6.43 -9.83 42.50
N ASN A 252 -7.21 -10.61 41.74
CA ASN A 252 -6.82 -11.87 41.09
C ASN A 252 -6.54 -13.04 42.04
N ASN A 253 -6.58 -12.83 43.36
CA ASN A 253 -6.40 -13.89 44.36
C ASN A 253 -7.74 -14.48 44.82
N ARG A 254 -7.67 -15.58 45.58
CA ARG A 254 -8.85 -16.20 46.16
C ARG A 254 -9.55 -15.25 47.13
N LEU A 255 -10.84 -14.99 46.91
CA LEU A 255 -11.65 -14.10 47.74
C LEU A 255 -12.91 -14.81 48.25
N SER A 256 -13.05 -14.93 49.57
CA SER A 256 -14.21 -15.56 50.20
C SER A 256 -15.40 -14.61 50.32
N LEU A 257 -16.56 -15.05 49.86
CA LEU A 257 -17.81 -14.29 49.85
C LEU A 257 -18.90 -14.97 50.67
N VAL A 258 -19.65 -14.14 51.39
CA VAL A 258 -20.81 -14.56 52.18
C VAL A 258 -21.96 -13.61 51.86
N SER A 259 -23.09 -14.17 51.41
CA SER A 259 -24.34 -13.45 51.23
C SER A 259 -25.40 -14.02 52.17
N LEU A 260 -26.17 -13.12 52.76
CA LEU A 260 -27.32 -13.44 53.59
C LEU A 260 -28.57 -12.85 52.96
N VAL A 261 -29.38 -13.71 52.37
CA VAL A 261 -30.62 -13.33 51.71
C VAL A 261 -31.77 -13.50 52.69
N LEU A 262 -32.38 -12.42 53.13
CA LEU A 262 -33.62 -12.46 53.92
C LEU A 262 -34.83 -12.75 53.01
N VAL A 263 -35.74 -13.60 53.46
CA VAL A 263 -36.94 -14.02 52.72
C VAL A 263 -38.17 -14.01 53.63
N ASN A 264 -39.34 -13.81 53.05
CA ASN A 264 -40.60 -13.97 53.78
C ASN A 264 -40.95 -15.47 53.88
N ARG A 265 -41.18 -15.97 55.09
CA ARG A 265 -41.52 -17.39 55.35
C ARG A 265 -42.73 -17.86 54.56
N ASP A 266 -43.72 -16.99 54.34
CA ASP A 266 -44.97 -17.34 53.69
C ASP A 266 -44.79 -17.65 52.19
N ASP A 267 -43.71 -17.13 51.60
CA ASP A 267 -43.35 -17.36 50.19
C ASP A 267 -42.52 -18.66 50.01
N ILE A 268 -42.04 -19.26 51.11
CA ILE A 268 -41.16 -20.43 51.09
C ILE A 268 -41.97 -21.73 51.23
N LYS A 269 -42.06 -22.45 50.12
CA LYS A 269 -42.76 -23.75 50.00
C LYS A 269 -41.78 -24.91 50.17
N LYS A 270 -42.35 -26.10 50.40
CA LYS A 270 -41.59 -27.35 50.39
C LYS A 270 -41.09 -27.61 48.97
N GLY A 271 -39.84 -28.02 48.84
CA GLY A 271 -39.23 -28.25 47.54
C GLY A 271 -37.74 -27.96 47.50
N THR A 272 -37.20 -28.01 46.30
CA THR A 272 -35.81 -27.83 45.94
C THR A 272 -35.59 -26.43 45.39
N TYR A 273 -34.69 -25.69 46.02
CA TYR A 273 -34.27 -24.38 45.59
C TYR A 273 -32.90 -24.47 44.93
N VAL A 274 -32.74 -23.81 43.79
CA VAL A 274 -31.46 -23.69 43.08
C VAL A 274 -30.89 -22.31 43.36
N ILE A 275 -29.68 -22.26 43.91
CA ILE A 275 -28.93 -21.04 44.14
C ILE A 275 -27.83 -20.97 43.10
N SER A 276 -27.89 -19.97 42.23
CA SER A 276 -26.89 -19.72 41.18
C SER A 276 -26.12 -18.44 41.48
N ALA A 277 -24.81 -18.48 41.28
CA ALA A 277 -23.91 -17.34 41.40
C ALA A 277 -23.41 -16.92 40.01
N PHE A 278 -23.38 -15.61 39.79
CA PHE A 278 -22.89 -15.00 38.56
C PHE A 278 -21.88 -13.91 38.90
N VAL A 279 -20.73 -13.91 38.23
CA VAL A 279 -19.69 -12.88 38.38
C VAL A 279 -19.61 -12.09 37.07
N ASP A 280 -19.76 -10.76 37.13
CA ASP A 280 -19.76 -9.85 35.98
C ASP A 280 -20.67 -10.31 34.82
N GLY A 281 -21.86 -10.83 35.16
CA GLY A 281 -22.81 -11.29 34.16
C GLY A 281 -22.51 -12.67 33.55
N VAL A 282 -21.54 -13.41 34.11
CA VAL A 282 -21.18 -14.78 33.69
C VAL A 282 -21.55 -15.77 34.77
N TYR A 283 -22.15 -16.90 34.40
CA TYR A 283 -22.48 -17.97 35.34
C TYR A 283 -21.20 -18.63 35.89
N SER A 284 -21.08 -18.69 37.21
CA SER A 284 -19.87 -19.18 37.88
C SER A 284 -20.08 -20.45 38.72
N GLY A 285 -21.32 -20.78 39.07
CA GLY A 285 -21.64 -22.00 39.81
C GLY A 285 -23.06 -22.01 40.35
N ASN A 286 -23.51 -23.18 40.82
CA ASN A 286 -24.77 -23.31 41.54
C ASN A 286 -24.70 -24.35 42.65
N THR A 287 -25.76 -24.38 43.45
CA THR A 287 -26.03 -25.43 44.42
C THR A 287 -27.53 -25.61 44.58
N LYS A 288 -27.91 -26.75 45.18
CA LYS A 288 -29.31 -27.07 45.44
C LYS A 288 -29.52 -27.30 46.92
N ILE A 289 -30.61 -26.75 47.45
CA ILE A 289 -31.05 -27.00 48.83
C ILE A 289 -32.48 -27.51 48.80
N LYS A 290 -32.74 -28.59 49.55
CA LYS A 290 -34.09 -29.16 49.67
C LYS A 290 -34.69 -28.80 51.02
N LEU A 291 -35.86 -28.17 51.00
CA LEU A 291 -36.66 -27.82 52.17
C LEU A 291 -37.85 -28.77 52.31
N LYS A 292 -38.13 -29.17 53.56
CA LYS A 292 -39.17 -30.12 53.96
C LYS A 292 -40.37 -29.46 54.64
#